data_AF-A0A9W8BHR2-F1
#
_entry.id   AF-A0A9W8BHR2-F1
#
_cell.length_a   1.000
_cell.length_b   1.000
_cell.length_c   1.000
_cell.angle_alpha   90.00
_cell.angle_beta   90.00
_cell.angle_gamma   90.00
#
_symmetry.space_group_name_H-M   'P 1'
#
loop_
_entity.id
_entity.type
_entity.pdbx_description
1 polymer ?
#
loop_
_entity_poly.entity_id
_entity_poly.type
_entity_poly.pdbx_seq_one_letter_code
_entity_poly.pdbx_strand_id
1 'polypeptide(L)'
;MAEYGRIIEGYANAHATDLARNSAFDGHASTALARESATAHVTLRRVAFIALWIAIQVAVMGFLIANASSSGSAGAESGFAEGTQVLIMADFAVVFLFMSPTLMRLLRETFLPRYISIEKNVHAHKIAGYSCILWVVVHCVYRYYKFYLLEKATKGKTTMVSILFGKLVGQTGHAMLAIIIATTLTSIPAVRRKLFELFYMTHHLYLGVIVLMFYHVTAPTFHFYITGPLTIYVADRLYRFVRSRFSRPRVLSVIQHPSNVIELRFEKRGMKTKVGQYVYLNVPSIAWFQWHPFTLTSAPEEDELSLHIWVGGDWTRQLIETFQRCVVDGPRNLDIVHDSIQAPPHVRQAAAGRSGQDSALGMHSSYHAGLEHDRKHNRDSGRPRMRGESSRSVLLNYLPREMDYYSSSPAGQDAMELQNRNKVLPAAPATQLRDLPTIMVDGPYSAPTQHVFDYQHVVLVAGGIGVTPMSSVLKSLYYQYISAPHACKVRKIHFLWVCRDVQALEWFQDLLAALDEEEIGHILEMRTYLTGELPIEQIRNIALYQDPGGPDAVTGLYRSPTYYGRPNFDKIFEDIGTRNPETDIGVFVCGPKKMARSLRGIKQKWNRILKPNKTTFILHEETT
;
A
#
# COMPACT_ATOMS: atom_id res chain seq x y z
N MET A 1 32.30 4.02 31.25
CA MET A 1 32.37 2.71 31.94
C MET A 1 31.02 2.26 32.51
N ALA A 2 30.32 3.06 33.34
CA ALA A 2 29.01 2.67 33.90
C ALA A 2 27.87 2.53 32.86
N GLU A 3 27.97 3.22 31.73
CA GLU A 3 26.99 3.14 30.63
C GLU A 3 27.27 1.97 29.67
N TYR A 4 28.53 1.58 29.54
CA TYR A 4 28.99 0.37 28.85
C TYR A 4 28.42 -0.89 29.51
N GLY A 5 28.32 -0.88 30.85
CA GLY A 5 27.64 -1.93 31.62
C GLY A 5 26.15 -2.04 31.30
N ARG A 6 25.43 -0.92 31.14
CA ARG A 6 23.98 -0.92 30.86
C ARG A 6 23.62 -1.42 29.45
N ILE A 7 24.46 -1.15 28.46
CA ILE A 7 24.26 -1.64 27.08
C ILE A 7 24.51 -3.15 27.02
N ILE A 8 25.56 -3.64 27.70
CA ILE A 8 25.89 -5.08 27.77
C ILE A 8 24.87 -5.84 28.62
N GLU A 9 24.40 -5.29 29.76
CA GLU A 9 23.33 -5.88 30.57
C GLU A 9 21.99 -5.92 29.82
N GLY A 10 21.68 -4.91 29.01
CA GLY A 10 20.52 -4.92 28.13
C GLY A 10 20.57 -6.05 27.09
N TYR A 11 21.77 -6.28 26.52
CA TYR A 11 22.02 -7.35 25.55
C TYR A 11 21.98 -8.75 26.19
N ALA A 12 22.55 -8.90 27.39
CA ALA A 12 22.57 -10.15 28.14
C ALA A 12 21.19 -10.54 28.69
N ASN A 13 20.40 -9.57 29.19
CA ASN A 13 19.05 -9.81 29.70
C ASN A 13 18.06 -10.20 28.60
N ALA A 14 18.22 -9.66 27.38
CA ALA A 14 17.41 -10.06 26.22
C ALA A 14 17.63 -11.53 25.84
N HIS A 15 18.87 -12.03 25.99
CA HIS A 15 19.22 -13.42 25.69
C HIS A 15 18.73 -14.41 26.77
N ALA A 16 18.66 -13.96 28.03
CA ALA A 16 18.15 -14.76 29.15
C ALA A 16 16.60 -14.85 29.18
N THR A 17 15.89 -13.79 28.75
CA THR A 17 14.42 -13.80 28.72
C THR A 17 13.82 -14.67 27.63
N ASP A 18 14.54 -14.95 26.54
CA ASP A 18 14.09 -15.85 25.47
C ASP A 18 14.16 -17.34 25.88
N LEU A 19 14.97 -17.71 26.88
CA LEU A 19 15.03 -19.08 27.41
C LEU A 19 13.94 -19.36 28.47
N ALA A 20 13.50 -18.34 29.21
CA ALA A 20 12.51 -18.50 30.28
C ALA A 20 11.04 -18.48 29.80
N ARG A 21 10.77 -18.03 28.56
CA ARG A 21 9.39 -17.78 28.09
C ARG A 21 8.70 -18.98 27.42
N ASN A 22 9.36 -20.13 27.36
CA ASN A 22 8.80 -21.37 26.80
C ASN A 22 7.97 -22.21 27.81
N SER A 23 7.87 -21.81 29.08
CA SER A 23 7.25 -22.64 30.14
C SER A 23 5.94 -22.13 30.75
N ALA A 24 5.40 -20.98 30.32
CA ALA A 24 4.16 -20.42 30.90
C ALA A 24 2.97 -20.50 29.92
N PHE A 25 2.57 -21.72 29.60
CA PHE A 25 1.26 -22.07 29.05
C PHE A 25 0.36 -22.38 30.27
N ASP A 26 -0.58 -21.50 30.62
CA ASP A 26 -1.89 -21.88 31.18
C ASP A 26 -2.72 -20.64 31.54
N GLY A 27 -3.81 -20.44 30.82
CA GLY A 27 -4.72 -19.30 30.99
C GLY A 27 -5.87 -19.31 29.99
N HIS A 28 -6.46 -20.48 29.74
CA HIS A 28 -7.29 -20.76 28.57
C HIS A 28 -8.80 -20.44 28.72
N ALA A 29 -9.32 -20.06 29.88
CA ALA A 29 -10.78 -20.03 30.08
C ALA A 29 -11.47 -18.66 29.88
N SER A 30 -10.90 -17.55 30.36
CA SER A 30 -11.62 -16.24 30.36
C SER A 30 -11.34 -15.37 29.12
N THR A 31 -10.44 -15.81 28.24
CA THR A 31 -10.10 -15.22 26.94
C THR A 31 -11.11 -15.54 25.84
N ALA A 32 -12.05 -16.46 26.06
CA ALA A 32 -13.02 -16.88 25.05
C ALA A 32 -14.13 -15.83 24.81
N LEU A 33 -14.68 -15.24 25.87
CA LEU A 33 -15.88 -14.39 25.80
C LEU A 33 -15.60 -12.96 25.29
N ALA A 34 -14.41 -12.40 25.56
CA ALA A 34 -14.02 -11.07 25.05
C ALA A 34 -13.42 -11.13 23.63
N ARG A 35 -12.89 -12.30 23.23
CA ARG A 35 -12.56 -12.66 21.85
C ARG A 35 -13.83 -12.86 21.00
N GLU A 36 -15.00 -12.78 21.61
CA GLU A 36 -16.27 -12.91 20.91
C GLU A 36 -16.74 -11.57 20.34
N SER A 37 -16.77 -10.42 21.04
CA SER A 37 -17.57 -9.26 20.57
C SER A 37 -17.00 -8.37 19.44
N ALA A 38 -15.70 -8.03 19.44
CA ALA A 38 -15.13 -7.12 18.42
C ALA A 38 -14.71 -7.87 17.14
N THR A 39 -14.18 -9.08 17.32
CA THR A 39 -14.10 -10.12 16.31
C THR A 39 -15.50 -10.52 15.85
N ALA A 40 -16.53 -10.50 16.71
CA ALA A 40 -17.90 -10.75 16.26
C ALA A 40 -18.32 -9.70 15.25
N HIS A 41 -18.15 -8.39 15.38
CA HIS A 41 -18.71 -7.50 14.34
C HIS A 41 -18.11 -7.67 12.93
N VAL A 42 -16.78 -7.72 12.80
CA VAL A 42 -16.12 -7.94 11.49
C VAL A 42 -16.31 -9.38 11.00
N THR A 43 -16.29 -10.36 11.90
CA THR A 43 -16.55 -11.75 11.52
C THR A 43 -18.03 -12.04 11.34
N LEU A 44 -18.96 -11.26 11.90
CA LEU A 44 -20.41 -11.35 11.76
C LEU A 44 -20.82 -10.86 10.39
N ARG A 45 -20.25 -9.75 9.87
CA ARG A 45 -20.52 -9.35 8.48
C ARG A 45 -19.99 -10.38 7.47
N ARG A 46 -18.86 -11.03 7.77
CA ARG A 46 -18.31 -12.11 6.92
C ARG A 46 -19.09 -13.41 7.06
N VAL A 47 -19.46 -13.79 8.28
CA VAL A 47 -20.30 -14.95 8.58
C VAL A 47 -21.68 -14.74 7.99
N ALA A 48 -22.25 -13.54 8.07
CA ALA A 48 -23.51 -13.18 7.43
C ALA A 48 -23.40 -13.30 5.90
N PHE A 49 -22.31 -12.81 5.29
CA PHE A 49 -22.07 -13.02 3.86
C PHE A 49 -21.96 -14.50 3.49
N ILE A 50 -21.18 -15.28 4.24
CA ILE A 50 -21.02 -16.73 4.00
C ILE A 50 -22.34 -17.48 4.24
N ALA A 51 -23.07 -17.14 5.30
CA ALA A 51 -24.35 -17.74 5.64
C ALA A 51 -25.41 -17.41 4.59
N LEU A 52 -25.46 -16.15 4.12
CA LEU A 52 -26.32 -15.74 3.01
C LEU A 52 -25.95 -16.48 1.72
N TRP A 53 -24.66 -16.59 1.42
CA TRP A 53 -24.16 -17.32 0.26
C TRP A 53 -24.59 -18.79 0.29
N ILE A 54 -24.37 -19.48 1.42
CA ILE A 54 -24.81 -20.86 1.62
C ILE A 54 -26.33 -20.97 1.55
N ALA A 55 -27.07 -20.06 2.19
CA ALA A 55 -28.53 -20.07 2.19
C ALA A 55 -29.10 -19.92 0.77
N ILE A 56 -28.53 -19.04 -0.06
CA ILE A 56 -28.94 -18.89 -1.47
C ILE A 56 -28.72 -20.21 -2.22
N GLN A 57 -27.58 -20.86 -2.05
CA GLN A 57 -27.30 -22.12 -2.76
C GLN A 57 -28.20 -23.27 -2.30
N VAL A 58 -28.41 -23.40 -0.99
CA VAL A 58 -29.32 -24.39 -0.42
C VAL A 58 -30.76 -24.13 -0.89
N ALA A 59 -31.19 -22.87 -0.95
CA ALA A 59 -32.52 -22.51 -1.44
C ALA A 59 -32.69 -22.85 -2.93
N VAL A 60 -31.70 -22.55 -3.77
CA VAL A 60 -31.72 -22.92 -5.20
C VAL A 60 -31.76 -24.43 -5.38
N MET A 61 -30.92 -25.18 -4.64
CA MET A 61 -30.93 -26.65 -4.67
C MET A 61 -32.29 -27.21 -4.22
N GLY A 62 -32.81 -26.73 -3.09
CA GLY A 62 -34.10 -27.15 -2.55
C GLY A 62 -35.26 -26.86 -3.49
N PHE A 63 -35.25 -25.68 -4.14
CA PHE A 63 -36.26 -25.30 -5.12
C PHE A 63 -36.25 -26.23 -6.34
N LEU A 64 -35.07 -26.53 -6.91
CA LEU A 64 -34.96 -27.40 -8.08
C LEU A 64 -35.37 -28.85 -7.77
N ILE A 65 -34.98 -29.36 -6.59
CA ILE A 65 -35.43 -30.68 -6.12
C ILE A 65 -36.95 -30.68 -5.94
N ALA A 66 -37.51 -29.70 -5.23
CA ALA A 66 -38.95 -29.63 -4.95
C ALA A 66 -39.78 -29.53 -6.24
N ASN A 67 -39.36 -28.69 -7.19
CA ASN A 67 -40.03 -28.52 -8.47
C ASN A 67 -40.04 -29.82 -9.29
N ALA A 68 -38.90 -30.52 -9.34
CA ALA A 68 -38.80 -31.78 -10.06
C ALA A 68 -39.46 -32.96 -9.31
N SER A 69 -39.54 -32.90 -7.99
CA SER A 69 -40.19 -33.92 -7.14
C SER A 69 -41.70 -34.04 -7.38
N SER A 70 -42.32 -33.04 -8.03
CA SER A 70 -43.70 -33.14 -8.54
C SER A 70 -43.91 -34.36 -9.46
N SER A 71 -42.82 -34.87 -10.06
CA SER A 71 -42.81 -36.07 -10.91
C SER A 71 -42.39 -37.36 -10.17
N GLY A 72 -42.40 -37.35 -8.82
CA GLY A 72 -42.04 -38.49 -7.97
C GLY A 72 -40.54 -38.57 -7.61
N SER A 73 -40.10 -39.72 -7.10
CA SER A 73 -38.73 -39.92 -6.59
C SER A 73 -37.65 -39.79 -7.68
N ALA A 74 -37.93 -40.28 -8.90
CA ALA A 74 -37.05 -40.08 -10.06
C ALA A 74 -36.93 -38.60 -10.43
N GLY A 75 -38.01 -37.83 -10.23
CA GLY A 75 -38.01 -36.38 -10.39
C GLY A 75 -37.11 -35.69 -9.37
N ALA A 76 -37.19 -36.08 -8.09
CA ALA A 76 -36.32 -35.55 -7.03
C ALA A 76 -34.82 -35.76 -7.35
N GLU A 77 -34.46 -36.96 -7.84
CA GLU A 77 -33.09 -37.25 -8.28
C GLU A 77 -32.65 -36.40 -9.48
N SER A 78 -33.54 -36.19 -10.46
CA SER A 78 -33.28 -35.32 -11.61
C SER A 78 -33.06 -33.87 -11.18
N GLY A 79 -33.91 -33.36 -10.27
CA GLY A 79 -33.77 -32.02 -9.71
C GLY A 79 -32.46 -31.82 -8.95
N PHE A 80 -31.99 -32.84 -8.22
CA PHE A 80 -30.67 -32.80 -7.58
C PHE A 80 -29.55 -32.73 -8.62
N ALA A 81 -29.60 -33.55 -9.66
CA ALA A 81 -28.60 -33.56 -10.73
C ALA A 81 -28.52 -32.20 -11.43
N GLU A 82 -29.67 -31.61 -11.78
CA GLU A 82 -29.78 -30.28 -12.37
C GLU A 82 -29.27 -29.20 -11.41
N GLY A 83 -29.63 -29.27 -10.13
CA GLY A 83 -29.16 -28.35 -9.10
C GLY A 83 -27.65 -28.29 -8.99
N THR A 84 -26.96 -29.43 -9.02
CA THR A 84 -25.48 -29.42 -8.99
C THR A 84 -24.89 -28.70 -10.20
N GLN A 85 -25.50 -28.84 -11.39
CA GLN A 85 -25.03 -28.17 -12.61
C GLN A 85 -25.26 -26.66 -12.55
N VAL A 86 -26.46 -26.24 -12.15
CA VAL A 86 -26.83 -24.83 -12.01
C VAL A 86 -25.92 -24.12 -11.01
N LEU A 87 -25.65 -24.73 -9.85
CA LEU A 87 -24.80 -24.15 -8.84
C LEU A 87 -23.33 -24.02 -9.30
N ILE A 88 -22.78 -25.02 -10.01
CA ILE A 88 -21.45 -24.91 -10.61
C ILE A 88 -21.41 -23.75 -11.62
N MET A 89 -22.39 -23.66 -12.52
CA MET A 89 -22.44 -22.61 -13.54
C MET A 89 -22.58 -21.22 -12.92
N ALA A 90 -23.44 -21.08 -11.90
CA ALA A 90 -23.64 -19.83 -11.19
C ALA A 90 -22.38 -19.40 -10.43
N ASP A 91 -21.76 -20.31 -9.65
CA ASP A 91 -20.53 -20.02 -8.90
C ASP A 91 -19.39 -19.63 -9.85
N PHE A 92 -19.22 -20.37 -10.95
CA PHE A 92 -18.21 -20.09 -11.96
C PHE A 92 -18.42 -18.72 -12.63
N ALA A 93 -19.67 -18.34 -12.91
CA ALA A 93 -19.99 -17.03 -13.48
C ALA A 93 -19.73 -15.88 -12.49
N VAL A 94 -20.12 -16.05 -11.22
CA VAL A 94 -19.94 -15.03 -10.16
C VAL A 94 -18.46 -14.80 -9.84
N VAL A 95 -17.60 -15.81 -9.98
CA VAL A 95 -16.14 -15.67 -9.85
C VAL A 95 -15.59 -14.54 -10.74
N PHE A 96 -16.09 -14.38 -11.97
CA PHE A 96 -15.66 -13.30 -12.87
C PHE A 96 -16.14 -11.92 -12.40
N LEU A 97 -17.35 -11.83 -11.85
CA LEU A 97 -17.87 -10.58 -11.28
C LEU A 97 -17.00 -10.11 -10.12
N PHE A 98 -16.65 -10.99 -9.19
CA PHE A 98 -15.77 -10.64 -8.06
C PHE A 98 -14.36 -10.24 -8.51
N MET A 99 -13.90 -10.74 -9.65
CA MET A 99 -12.62 -10.38 -10.25
C MET A 99 -12.70 -9.16 -11.19
N SER A 100 -13.80 -8.39 -11.16
CA SER A 100 -14.01 -7.13 -11.89
C SER A 100 -13.95 -5.93 -10.94
N PRO A 101 -12.78 -5.30 -10.70
CA PRO A 101 -12.63 -4.28 -9.67
C PRO A 101 -13.39 -2.98 -9.93
N THR A 102 -13.63 -2.59 -11.19
CA THR A 102 -14.43 -1.39 -11.49
C THR A 102 -15.88 -1.61 -11.08
N LEU A 103 -16.45 -2.78 -11.39
CA LEU A 103 -17.78 -3.17 -10.89
C LEU A 103 -17.82 -3.19 -9.36
N MET A 104 -16.85 -3.85 -8.73
CA MET A 104 -16.79 -3.93 -7.27
C MET A 104 -16.64 -2.54 -6.63
N ARG A 105 -15.96 -1.60 -7.28
CA ARG A 105 -15.88 -0.20 -6.86
C ARG A 105 -17.25 0.47 -6.95
N LEU A 106 -17.93 0.36 -8.08
CA LEU A 106 -19.27 0.96 -8.26
C LEU A 106 -20.26 0.42 -7.22
N LEU A 107 -20.26 -0.88 -6.97
CA LEU A 107 -21.10 -1.50 -5.93
C LEU A 107 -20.76 -0.99 -4.51
N ARG A 108 -19.50 -0.63 -4.25
CA ARG A 108 -19.10 -0.04 -2.95
C ARG A 108 -19.60 1.38 -2.73
N GLU A 109 -19.97 2.10 -3.80
CA GLU A 109 -20.51 3.46 -3.68
C GLU A 109 -22.03 3.45 -3.44
N THR A 110 -22.67 2.27 -3.47
CA THR A 110 -24.12 2.09 -3.21
C THR A 110 -24.44 1.83 -1.74
N PHE A 111 -25.70 1.47 -1.43
CA PHE A 111 -26.13 1.09 -0.08
C PHE A 111 -25.62 -0.30 0.37
N LEU A 112 -25.09 -1.10 -0.54
CA LEU A 112 -24.73 -2.51 -0.32
C LEU A 112 -23.66 -2.74 0.78
N PRO A 113 -22.62 -1.88 0.94
CA PRO A 113 -21.65 -1.97 2.03
C PRO A 113 -22.23 -1.86 3.44
N ARG A 114 -23.44 -1.26 3.58
CA ARG A 114 -24.14 -1.16 4.87
C ARG A 114 -24.51 -2.55 5.41
N TYR A 115 -24.74 -3.50 4.52
CA TYR A 115 -25.21 -4.85 4.84
C TYR A 115 -24.14 -5.93 4.61
N ILE A 116 -23.29 -5.77 3.58
CA ILE A 116 -22.31 -6.79 3.15
C ILE A 116 -20.91 -6.17 3.03
N SER A 117 -19.87 -6.84 3.54
CA SER A 117 -18.48 -6.38 3.39
C SER A 117 -17.93 -6.67 1.97
N ILE A 118 -18.12 -5.73 1.04
CA ILE A 118 -17.64 -5.80 -0.36
C ILE A 118 -16.16 -5.39 -0.48
N GLU A 119 -15.54 -4.98 0.63
CA GLU A 119 -14.16 -4.50 0.71
C GLU A 119 -13.12 -5.54 0.27
N LYS A 120 -13.45 -6.83 0.34
CA LYS A 120 -12.54 -7.94 0.02
C LYS A 120 -13.05 -8.78 -1.14
N ASN A 121 -13.11 -8.20 -2.34
CA ASN A 121 -13.51 -8.90 -3.56
C ASN A 121 -12.70 -10.20 -3.80
N VAL A 122 -11.39 -10.21 -3.50
CA VAL A 122 -10.54 -11.42 -3.54
C VAL A 122 -10.97 -12.48 -2.52
N HIS A 123 -11.54 -12.09 -1.38
CA HIS A 123 -12.09 -13.04 -0.41
C HIS A 123 -13.42 -13.65 -0.92
N ALA A 124 -14.29 -12.82 -1.50
CA ALA A 124 -15.52 -13.30 -2.14
C ALA A 124 -15.23 -14.26 -3.30
N HIS A 125 -14.23 -13.94 -4.15
CA HIS A 125 -13.71 -14.85 -5.17
C HIS A 125 -13.29 -16.21 -4.60
N LYS A 126 -12.55 -16.24 -3.48
CA LYS A 126 -12.15 -17.50 -2.82
C LYS A 126 -13.34 -18.29 -2.30
N ILE A 127 -14.34 -17.61 -1.71
CA ILE A 127 -15.56 -18.28 -1.20
C ILE A 127 -16.32 -18.92 -2.37
N ALA A 128 -16.57 -18.19 -3.44
CA ALA A 128 -17.21 -18.73 -4.65
C ALA A 128 -16.37 -19.86 -5.28
N GLY A 129 -15.05 -19.73 -5.30
CA GLY A 129 -14.14 -20.79 -5.77
C GLY A 129 -14.22 -22.07 -4.92
N TYR A 130 -14.23 -21.96 -3.58
CA TYR A 130 -14.37 -23.12 -2.70
C TYR A 130 -15.73 -23.80 -2.87
N SER A 131 -16.80 -23.01 -3.01
CA SER A 131 -18.12 -23.53 -3.30
C SER A 131 -18.20 -24.24 -4.66
N CYS A 132 -17.61 -23.65 -5.71
CA CYS A 132 -17.54 -24.28 -7.02
C CYS A 132 -16.82 -25.64 -6.95
N ILE A 133 -15.71 -25.73 -6.22
CA ILE A 133 -14.98 -27.00 -6.02
C ILE A 133 -15.85 -28.02 -5.29
N LEU A 134 -16.57 -27.62 -4.23
CA LEU A 134 -17.50 -28.48 -3.50
C LEU A 134 -18.55 -29.07 -4.45
N TRP A 135 -19.23 -28.23 -5.24
CA TRP A 135 -20.26 -28.70 -6.16
C TRP A 135 -19.70 -29.53 -7.31
N VAL A 136 -18.50 -29.24 -7.81
CA VAL A 136 -17.81 -30.09 -8.79
C VAL A 136 -17.57 -31.48 -8.21
N VAL A 137 -17.10 -31.60 -6.97
CA VAL A 137 -16.92 -32.90 -6.31
C VAL A 137 -18.25 -33.64 -6.16
N VAL A 138 -19.29 -32.97 -5.65
CA VAL A 138 -20.63 -33.56 -5.51
C VAL A 138 -21.19 -34.01 -6.86
N HIS A 139 -21.04 -33.19 -7.90
CA HIS A 139 -21.48 -33.49 -9.26
C HIS A 139 -20.76 -34.72 -9.83
N CYS A 140 -19.42 -34.77 -9.72
CA CYS A 140 -18.64 -35.91 -10.17
C CYS A 140 -19.02 -37.19 -9.43
N VAL A 141 -19.04 -37.17 -8.10
CA VAL A 141 -19.41 -38.36 -7.30
C VAL A 141 -20.79 -38.86 -7.65
N TYR A 142 -21.77 -37.96 -7.76
CA TYR A 142 -23.15 -38.32 -8.13
C TYR A 142 -23.21 -38.92 -9.54
N ARG A 143 -22.54 -38.33 -10.53
CA ARG A 143 -22.52 -38.85 -11.91
C ARG A 143 -21.87 -40.23 -11.99
N TYR A 144 -20.74 -40.46 -11.31
CA TYR A 144 -20.09 -41.76 -11.26
C TYR A 144 -20.99 -42.81 -10.62
N TYR A 145 -21.62 -42.48 -9.50
CA TYR A 145 -22.57 -43.37 -8.84
C TYR A 145 -23.75 -43.74 -9.74
N LYS A 146 -24.34 -42.77 -10.46
CA LYS A 146 -25.44 -43.04 -11.40
C LYS A 146 -25.00 -43.88 -12.60
N PHE A 147 -23.78 -43.68 -13.12
CA PHE A 147 -23.25 -44.53 -14.19
C PHE A 147 -22.98 -45.96 -13.73
N TYR A 148 -22.50 -46.15 -12.49
CA TYR A 148 -22.38 -47.47 -11.88
C TYR A 148 -23.74 -48.17 -11.73
N LEU A 149 -24.77 -47.46 -11.26
CA LEU A 149 -26.13 -48.00 -11.18
C LEU A 149 -26.69 -48.35 -12.56
N LEU A 150 -26.42 -47.54 -13.58
CA LEU A 150 -26.85 -47.79 -14.96
C LEU A 150 -26.19 -49.04 -15.55
N GLU A 151 -24.90 -49.26 -15.29
CA GLU A 151 -24.20 -50.49 -15.70
C GLU A 151 -24.85 -51.73 -15.08
N LYS A 152 -25.16 -51.69 -13.78
CA LYS A 152 -25.87 -52.78 -13.09
C LYS A 152 -27.27 -53.01 -13.67
N ALA A 153 -28.02 -51.95 -13.94
CA ALA A 153 -29.37 -52.02 -14.50
C ALA A 153 -29.38 -52.59 -15.94
N THR A 154 -28.36 -52.26 -16.73
CA THR A 154 -28.24 -52.72 -18.13
C THR A 154 -27.55 -54.09 -18.26
N LYS A 155 -27.22 -54.75 -17.14
CA LYS A 155 -26.47 -56.01 -17.10
C LYS A 155 -25.17 -55.95 -17.93
N GLY A 156 -24.47 -54.81 -17.87
CA GLY A 156 -23.20 -54.61 -18.56
C GLY A 156 -23.28 -54.29 -20.06
N LYS A 157 -24.47 -54.13 -20.65
CA LYS A 157 -24.61 -53.70 -22.07
C LYS A 157 -24.00 -52.30 -22.32
N THR A 158 -24.07 -51.42 -21.33
CA THR A 158 -23.36 -50.14 -21.31
C THR A 158 -22.49 -50.09 -20.06
N THR A 159 -21.17 -50.19 -20.26
CA THR A 159 -20.21 -50.12 -19.15
C THR A 159 -19.97 -48.68 -18.72
N MET A 160 -19.66 -48.47 -17.45
CA MET A 160 -19.30 -47.15 -16.92
C MET A 160 -18.12 -46.54 -17.69
N VAL A 161 -17.12 -47.36 -18.04
CA VAL A 161 -15.94 -46.94 -18.80
C VAL A 161 -16.31 -46.39 -20.18
N SER A 162 -17.26 -47.05 -20.87
CA SER A 162 -17.74 -46.60 -22.18
C SER A 162 -18.42 -45.22 -22.10
N ILE A 163 -19.15 -44.93 -21.02
CA ILE A 163 -19.78 -43.63 -20.82
C ILE A 163 -18.75 -42.57 -20.42
N LEU A 164 -17.84 -42.88 -19.49
CA LEU A 164 -16.87 -41.95 -18.94
C LEU A 164 -15.80 -41.52 -19.95
N PHE A 165 -15.31 -42.45 -20.79
CA PHE A 165 -14.22 -42.19 -21.72
C PHE A 165 -14.64 -42.29 -23.20
N GLY A 166 -15.74 -42.95 -23.51
CA GLY A 166 -16.22 -43.09 -24.89
C GLY A 166 -17.16 -41.97 -25.34
N LYS A 167 -17.89 -41.33 -24.42
CA LYS A 167 -18.78 -40.20 -24.75
C LYS A 167 -18.08 -38.85 -24.56
N LEU A 168 -18.41 -37.89 -25.43
CA LEU A 168 -17.88 -36.52 -25.39
C LEU A 168 -18.10 -35.83 -24.03
N VAL A 169 -19.28 -36.03 -23.42
CA VAL A 169 -19.60 -35.46 -22.09
C VAL A 169 -18.65 -35.99 -21.01
N GLY A 170 -18.29 -37.28 -21.09
CA GLY A 170 -17.34 -37.89 -20.16
C GLY A 170 -15.93 -37.35 -20.37
N GLN A 171 -15.44 -37.34 -21.62
CA GLN A 171 -14.10 -36.84 -21.96
C GLN A 171 -13.90 -35.38 -21.56
N THR A 172 -14.83 -34.51 -21.91
CA THR A 172 -14.82 -33.08 -21.54
C THR A 172 -14.88 -32.88 -20.03
N GLY A 173 -15.67 -33.69 -19.32
CA GLY A 173 -15.77 -33.67 -17.86
C GLY A 173 -14.44 -34.00 -17.18
N HIS A 174 -13.73 -35.04 -17.63
CA HIS A 174 -12.41 -35.40 -17.08
C HIS A 174 -11.34 -34.36 -17.41
N ALA A 175 -11.34 -33.82 -18.63
CA ALA A 175 -10.42 -32.75 -19.02
C ALA A 175 -10.59 -31.50 -18.13
N MET A 176 -11.83 -31.08 -17.88
CA MET A 176 -12.12 -29.98 -16.95
C MET A 176 -11.72 -30.33 -15.51
N LEU A 177 -12.02 -31.54 -15.04
CA LEU A 177 -11.66 -31.98 -13.70
C LEU A 177 -10.13 -31.92 -13.49
N ALA A 178 -9.33 -32.35 -14.46
CA ALA A 178 -7.87 -32.26 -14.41
C ALA A 178 -7.39 -30.80 -14.29
N ILE A 179 -7.98 -29.88 -15.05
CA ILE A 179 -7.65 -28.44 -14.99
C ILE A 179 -8.03 -27.86 -13.63
N ILE A 180 -9.22 -28.19 -13.11
CA ILE A 180 -9.71 -27.70 -11.80
C ILE A 180 -8.82 -28.23 -10.66
N ILE A 181 -8.40 -29.49 -10.72
CA ILE A 181 -7.46 -30.08 -9.75
C ILE A 181 -6.12 -29.33 -9.79
N ALA A 182 -5.52 -29.16 -10.97
CA ALA A 182 -4.25 -28.45 -11.13
C ALA A 182 -4.33 -27.00 -10.61
N THR A 183 -5.43 -26.31 -10.93
CA THR A 183 -5.71 -24.94 -10.47
C THR A 183 -5.87 -24.89 -8.95
N THR A 184 -6.57 -25.86 -8.36
CA THR A 184 -6.82 -25.91 -6.91
C THR A 184 -5.53 -26.17 -6.14
N LEU A 185 -4.73 -27.15 -6.57
CA LEU A 185 -3.46 -27.51 -5.92
C LEU A 185 -2.47 -26.34 -5.90
N THR A 186 -2.33 -25.66 -7.04
CA THR A 186 -1.45 -24.49 -7.16
C THR A 186 -1.99 -23.25 -6.43
N SER A 187 -3.31 -23.15 -6.23
CA SER A 187 -3.95 -22.07 -5.47
C SER A 187 -3.80 -22.20 -3.94
N ILE A 188 -3.31 -23.35 -3.44
CA ILE A 188 -3.06 -23.56 -2.02
C ILE A 188 -2.06 -22.51 -1.51
N PRO A 189 -2.34 -21.81 -0.38
CA PRO A 189 -1.48 -20.74 0.09
C PRO A 189 -0.02 -21.14 0.32
N ALA A 190 0.25 -22.40 0.68
CA ALA A 190 1.62 -22.91 0.86
C ALA A 190 2.38 -23.01 -0.47
N VAL A 191 1.70 -23.43 -1.54
CA VAL A 191 2.27 -23.59 -2.88
C VAL A 191 2.43 -22.23 -3.55
N ARG A 192 1.37 -21.42 -3.62
CA ARG A 192 1.40 -20.10 -4.26
C ARG A 192 2.46 -19.16 -3.68
N ARG A 193 2.76 -19.26 -2.38
CA ARG A 193 3.80 -18.43 -1.73
C ARG A 193 5.22 -18.79 -2.17
N LYS A 194 5.45 -20.02 -2.65
CA LYS A 194 6.77 -20.48 -3.12
C LYS A 194 6.87 -20.45 -4.64
N LEU A 195 5.79 -20.81 -5.33
CA LEU A 195 5.73 -20.96 -6.79
C LEU A 195 4.59 -20.08 -7.34
N PHE A 196 4.76 -18.75 -7.26
CA PHE A 196 3.72 -17.81 -7.70
C PHE A 196 3.49 -17.85 -9.21
N GLU A 197 4.55 -17.96 -10.02
CA GLU A 197 4.45 -18.06 -11.48
C GLU A 197 3.65 -19.29 -11.91
N LEU A 198 3.92 -20.45 -11.29
CA LEU A 198 3.17 -21.67 -11.58
C LEU A 198 1.69 -21.49 -11.25
N PHE A 199 1.38 -20.93 -10.08
CA PHE A 199 0.00 -20.56 -9.73
C PHE A 199 -0.63 -19.65 -10.77
N TYR A 200 0.08 -18.62 -11.21
CA TYR A 200 -0.46 -17.68 -12.18
C TYR A 200 -0.81 -18.38 -13.50
N MET A 201 0.08 -19.22 -14.02
CA MET A 201 -0.13 -19.92 -15.29
C MET A 201 -1.25 -20.96 -15.21
N THR A 202 -1.28 -21.79 -14.15
CA THR A 202 -2.35 -22.77 -13.99
C THR A 202 -3.71 -22.12 -13.74
N HIS A 203 -3.76 -20.98 -13.04
CA HIS A 203 -5.01 -20.28 -12.80
C HIS A 203 -5.64 -19.79 -14.11
N HIS A 204 -4.85 -19.35 -15.10
CA HIS A 204 -5.35 -18.93 -16.43
C HIS A 204 -5.94 -20.07 -17.27
N LEU A 205 -5.74 -21.33 -16.88
CA LEU A 205 -6.39 -22.48 -17.53
C LEU A 205 -7.93 -22.46 -17.38
N TYR A 206 -8.49 -21.54 -16.59
CA TYR A 206 -9.93 -21.25 -16.58
C TYR A 206 -10.47 -20.95 -18.00
N LEU A 207 -9.65 -20.40 -18.91
CA LEU A 207 -10.03 -20.17 -20.30
C LEU A 207 -10.34 -21.49 -21.02
N GLY A 208 -9.53 -22.53 -20.76
CA GLY A 208 -9.78 -23.88 -21.25
C GLY A 208 -11.07 -24.47 -20.67
N VAL A 209 -11.36 -24.22 -19.39
CA VAL A 209 -12.62 -24.65 -18.76
C VAL A 209 -13.84 -23.99 -19.43
N ILE A 210 -13.79 -22.70 -19.75
CA ILE A 210 -14.88 -22.01 -20.47
C ILE A 210 -15.16 -22.70 -21.81
N VAL A 211 -14.11 -22.97 -22.60
CA VAL A 211 -14.24 -23.62 -23.91
C VAL A 211 -14.82 -25.03 -23.76
N LEU A 212 -14.29 -25.83 -22.83
CA LEU A 212 -14.76 -27.20 -22.60
C LEU A 212 -16.20 -27.25 -22.08
N MET A 213 -16.65 -26.24 -21.33
CA MET A 213 -18.02 -26.19 -20.79
C MET A 213 -19.08 -26.08 -21.90
N PHE A 214 -18.78 -25.42 -23.02
CA PHE A 214 -19.67 -25.38 -24.19
C PHE A 214 -19.89 -26.75 -24.83
N TYR A 215 -18.94 -27.67 -24.71
CA TYR A 215 -19.05 -29.05 -25.20
C TYR A 215 -19.58 -30.02 -24.14
N HIS A 216 -19.38 -29.70 -22.86
CA HIS A 216 -19.78 -30.56 -21.75
C HIS A 216 -21.28 -30.46 -21.42
N VAL A 217 -21.83 -29.24 -21.47
CA VAL A 217 -23.24 -28.94 -21.20
C VAL A 217 -23.93 -28.52 -22.49
N THR A 218 -25.26 -28.56 -22.55
CA THR A 218 -26.05 -27.93 -23.61
C THR A 218 -25.65 -26.45 -23.73
N ALA A 219 -25.10 -26.08 -24.89
CA ALA A 219 -24.59 -24.73 -25.15
C ALA A 219 -25.55 -23.58 -24.76
N PRO A 220 -26.87 -23.66 -25.00
CA PRO A 220 -27.80 -22.61 -24.60
C PRO A 220 -27.84 -22.36 -23.08
N THR A 221 -27.76 -23.42 -22.28
CA THR A 221 -27.82 -23.34 -20.81
C THR A 221 -26.60 -22.64 -20.27
N PHE A 222 -25.39 -23.07 -20.68
CA PHE A 222 -24.16 -22.43 -20.22
C PHE A 222 -24.05 -20.98 -20.69
N HIS A 223 -24.45 -20.70 -21.93
CA HIS A 223 -24.44 -19.35 -22.50
C HIS A 223 -25.25 -18.35 -21.67
N PHE A 224 -26.42 -18.76 -21.16
CA PHE A 224 -27.25 -17.91 -20.31
C PHE A 224 -26.52 -17.45 -19.04
N TYR A 225 -25.80 -18.34 -18.36
CA TYR A 225 -25.10 -18.01 -17.11
C TYR A 225 -23.82 -17.20 -17.34
N ILE A 226 -23.05 -17.51 -18.38
CA ILE A 226 -21.70 -16.95 -18.52
C ILE A 226 -21.68 -15.60 -19.27
N THR A 227 -22.62 -15.34 -20.19
CA THR A 227 -22.51 -14.21 -21.13
C THR A 227 -22.49 -12.86 -20.44
N GLY A 228 -23.42 -12.60 -19.51
CA GLY A 228 -23.47 -11.33 -18.77
C GLY A 228 -22.20 -11.09 -17.94
N PRO A 229 -21.85 -12.01 -17.01
CA PRO A 229 -20.65 -11.89 -16.18
C PRO A 229 -19.34 -11.80 -16.97
N LEU A 230 -19.19 -12.59 -18.04
CA LEU A 230 -18.01 -12.54 -18.89
C LEU A 230 -17.93 -11.22 -19.68
N THR A 231 -19.05 -10.71 -20.18
CA THR A 231 -19.09 -9.40 -20.86
C THR A 231 -18.66 -8.28 -19.92
N ILE A 232 -19.15 -8.28 -18.67
CA ILE A 232 -18.75 -7.30 -17.65
C ILE A 232 -17.25 -7.41 -17.35
N TYR A 233 -16.75 -8.64 -17.16
CA TYR A 233 -15.32 -8.87 -16.91
C TYR A 233 -14.43 -8.42 -18.06
N VAL A 234 -14.82 -8.72 -19.31
CA VAL A 234 -14.09 -8.31 -20.51
C VAL A 234 -14.15 -6.79 -20.68
N ALA A 235 -15.31 -6.16 -20.47
CA ALA A 235 -15.45 -4.71 -20.52
C ALA A 235 -14.60 -4.01 -19.44
N ASP A 236 -14.59 -4.53 -18.21
CA ASP A 236 -13.74 -4.05 -17.13
C ASP A 236 -12.24 -4.21 -17.45
N ARG A 237 -11.84 -5.32 -18.07
CA ARG A 237 -10.47 -5.54 -18.53
C ARG A 237 -10.09 -4.60 -19.66
N LEU A 238 -10.98 -4.39 -20.63
CA LEU A 238 -10.77 -3.50 -21.76
C LEU A 238 -10.70 -2.04 -21.30
N TYR A 239 -11.61 -1.61 -20.42
CA TYR A 239 -11.59 -0.27 -19.83
C TYR A 239 -10.26 0.01 -19.12
N ARG A 240 -9.75 -0.92 -18.30
CA ARG A 240 -8.46 -0.77 -17.62
C ARG A 240 -7.28 -0.78 -18.59
N PHE A 241 -7.33 -1.63 -19.62
CA PHE A 241 -6.31 -1.66 -20.66
C PHE A 241 -6.27 -0.34 -21.44
N VAL A 242 -7.41 0.14 -21.93
CA VAL A 242 -7.57 1.44 -22.59
C VAL A 242 -7.06 2.55 -21.69
N ARG A 243 -7.57 2.66 -20.46
CA ARG A 243 -7.17 3.69 -19.49
C ARG A 243 -5.65 3.72 -19.26
N SER A 244 -5.03 2.57 -19.00
CA SER A 244 -3.58 2.49 -18.76
C SER A 244 -2.74 2.78 -20.02
N ARG A 245 -3.26 2.48 -21.22
CA ARG A 245 -2.58 2.69 -22.51
C ARG A 245 -2.72 4.12 -23.04
N PHE A 246 -3.83 4.80 -22.75
CA PHE A 246 -4.05 6.19 -23.13
C PHE A 246 -3.45 7.15 -22.09
N SER A 247 -3.46 6.79 -20.81
CA SER A 247 -2.86 7.58 -19.74
C SER A 247 -1.42 7.15 -19.43
N ARG A 248 -0.54 7.07 -20.43
CA ARG A 248 0.90 6.74 -20.23
C ARG A 248 1.61 7.87 -19.49
N PRO A 249 1.84 7.79 -18.17
CA PRO A 249 2.47 8.89 -17.46
C PRO A 249 3.91 9.06 -17.92
N ARG A 250 4.37 10.30 -18.06
CA ARG A 250 5.77 10.58 -18.37
C ARG A 250 6.60 10.33 -17.12
N VAL A 251 7.70 9.60 -17.27
CA VAL A 251 8.70 9.46 -16.22
C VAL A 251 9.39 10.80 -16.06
N LEU A 252 9.40 11.33 -14.82
CA LEU A 252 10.01 12.61 -14.49
C LEU A 252 11.46 12.40 -14.06
N SER A 253 11.70 11.45 -13.15
CA SER A 253 13.04 11.11 -12.68
C SER A 253 13.11 9.69 -12.14
N VAL A 254 14.32 9.15 -12.11
CA VAL A 254 14.64 7.84 -11.54
C VAL A 254 15.87 8.01 -10.67
N ILE A 255 15.74 7.73 -9.38
CA ILE A 255 16.81 7.88 -8.39
C ILE A 255 17.16 6.49 -7.85
N GLN A 256 18.45 6.15 -7.87
CA GLN A 256 18.94 4.90 -7.29
C GLN A 256 19.46 5.18 -5.88
N HIS A 257 18.85 4.54 -4.89
CA HIS A 257 19.28 4.59 -3.49
C HIS A 257 20.30 3.47 -3.21
N PRO A 258 21.24 3.65 -2.25
CA PRO A 258 22.29 2.67 -1.96
C PRO A 258 21.74 1.32 -1.46
N SER A 259 20.56 1.29 -0.84
CA SER A 259 19.91 0.11 -0.25
C SER A 259 19.25 -0.85 -1.27
N ASN A 260 19.68 -0.86 -2.53
CA ASN A 260 19.01 -1.57 -3.63
C ASN A 260 17.53 -1.19 -3.78
N VAL A 261 17.23 0.10 -3.64
CA VAL A 261 15.89 0.67 -3.86
C VAL A 261 15.97 1.68 -4.99
N ILE A 262 15.00 1.64 -5.90
CA ILE A 262 14.82 2.69 -6.90
C ILE A 262 13.62 3.53 -6.52
N GLU A 263 13.77 4.84 -6.58
CA GLU A 263 12.66 5.78 -6.57
C GLU A 263 12.32 6.17 -8.01
N LEU A 264 11.10 5.84 -8.43
CA LEU A 264 10.55 6.18 -9.73
C LEU A 264 9.51 7.29 -9.57
N ARG A 265 9.75 8.47 -10.14
CA ARG A 265 8.82 9.60 -10.14
C ARG A 265 8.18 9.80 -11.51
N PHE A 266 6.86 10.01 -11.54
CA PHE A 266 6.11 10.18 -12.78
C PHE A 266 4.88 11.08 -12.63
N GLU A 267 4.39 11.58 -13.77
CA GLU A 267 3.24 12.49 -13.81
C GLU A 267 1.95 11.86 -13.24
N LYS A 268 1.26 12.60 -12.37
CA LYS A 268 -0.02 12.19 -11.78
C LYS A 268 -1.20 12.13 -12.75
N ARG A 269 -1.17 12.94 -13.83
CA ARG A 269 -2.19 12.98 -14.92
C ARG A 269 -3.66 12.89 -14.44
N GLY A 270 -4.03 13.70 -13.45
CA GLY A 270 -5.39 13.75 -12.92
C GLY A 270 -5.83 12.53 -12.09
N MET A 271 -4.91 11.62 -11.75
CA MET A 271 -5.17 10.50 -10.85
C MET A 271 -5.46 11.02 -9.44
N LYS A 272 -6.67 10.75 -8.93
CA LYS A 272 -7.04 11.04 -7.53
C LYS A 272 -6.59 9.89 -6.64
N THR A 273 -5.54 10.12 -5.86
CA THR A 273 -4.93 9.14 -4.95
C THR A 273 -5.31 9.42 -3.50
N LYS A 274 -5.20 8.40 -2.65
CA LYS A 274 -5.27 8.48 -1.19
C LYS A 274 -4.02 7.86 -0.57
N VAL A 275 -3.72 8.20 0.68
CA VAL A 275 -2.54 7.66 1.38
C VAL A 275 -2.56 6.14 1.46
N GLY A 276 -1.36 5.55 1.28
CA GLY A 276 -1.14 4.10 1.34
C GLY A 276 -1.72 3.30 0.17
N GLN A 277 -2.39 3.93 -0.81
CA GLN A 277 -2.85 3.21 -2.00
C GLN A 277 -1.67 2.70 -2.84
N TYR A 278 -1.92 1.66 -3.63
CA TYR A 278 -0.93 1.08 -4.52
C TYR A 278 -1.41 1.11 -5.97
N VAL A 279 -0.47 0.98 -6.90
CA VAL A 279 -0.72 0.92 -8.35
C VAL A 279 -0.03 -0.29 -8.94
N TYR A 280 -0.51 -0.77 -10.08
CA TYR A 280 0.21 -1.74 -10.89
C TYR A 280 1.04 -1.02 -11.94
N LEU A 281 2.33 -1.31 -11.96
CA LEU A 281 3.29 -0.82 -12.93
C LEU A 281 3.53 -1.89 -14.00
N ASN A 282 3.51 -1.47 -15.26
CA ASN A 282 4.01 -2.25 -16.39
C ASN A 282 5.03 -1.41 -17.17
N VAL A 283 6.11 -2.07 -17.59
CA VAL A 283 7.16 -1.48 -18.43
C VAL A 283 7.26 -2.33 -19.71
N PRO A 284 6.63 -1.88 -20.82
CA PRO A 284 6.56 -2.63 -22.08
C PRO A 284 7.90 -3.09 -22.65
N SER A 285 8.99 -2.35 -22.42
CA SER A 285 10.33 -2.71 -22.90
C SER A 285 10.93 -3.91 -22.18
N ILE A 286 10.42 -4.25 -20.98
CA ILE A 286 10.86 -5.39 -20.17
C ILE A 286 9.91 -6.55 -20.39
N ALA A 287 8.62 -6.33 -20.11
CA ALA A 287 7.59 -7.36 -20.20
C ALA A 287 6.25 -6.74 -20.55
N TRP A 288 5.71 -7.12 -21.71
CA TRP A 288 4.49 -6.51 -22.24
C TRP A 288 3.21 -6.86 -21.46
N PHE A 289 3.21 -8.02 -20.77
CA PHE A 289 2.04 -8.57 -20.08
C PHE A 289 2.18 -8.65 -18.55
N GLN A 290 3.37 -8.40 -17.98
CA GLN A 290 3.61 -8.51 -16.54
C GLN A 290 3.30 -7.19 -15.83
N TRP A 291 2.38 -7.23 -14.88
CA TRP A 291 1.99 -6.07 -14.07
C TRP A 291 2.38 -6.31 -12.62
N HIS A 292 3.14 -5.38 -12.03
CA HIS A 292 3.67 -5.52 -10.67
C HIS A 292 3.07 -4.46 -9.73
N PRO A 293 2.54 -4.85 -8.55
CA PRO A 293 1.95 -3.91 -7.62
C PRO A 293 3.04 -3.19 -6.80
N PHE A 294 2.94 -1.87 -6.69
CA PHE A 294 3.80 -1.03 -5.86
C PHE A 294 3.00 0.04 -5.14
N THR A 295 3.30 0.24 -3.85
CA THR A 295 2.66 1.26 -3.01
C THR A 295 3.13 2.66 -3.41
N LEU A 296 2.19 3.60 -3.51
CA LEU A 296 2.50 5.01 -3.73
C LEU A 296 3.15 5.57 -2.46
N THR A 297 4.38 6.05 -2.58
CA THR A 297 5.12 6.73 -1.50
C THR A 297 4.85 8.23 -1.47
N SER A 298 4.39 8.79 -2.59
CA SER A 298 3.98 10.18 -2.70
C SER A 298 2.72 10.47 -1.89
N ALA A 299 2.59 11.70 -1.39
CA ALA A 299 1.37 12.16 -0.74
C ALA A 299 0.28 12.49 -1.79
N PRO A 300 -1.02 12.36 -1.46
CA PRO A 300 -2.10 12.82 -2.33
C PRO A 300 -2.03 14.29 -2.72
N GLU A 301 -1.36 15.12 -1.93
CA GLU A 301 -1.17 16.55 -2.12
C GLU A 301 -0.05 16.87 -3.13
N GLU A 302 0.86 15.92 -3.41
CA GLU A 302 1.96 16.11 -4.36
C GLU A 302 1.45 16.09 -5.82
N ASP A 303 2.09 16.89 -6.68
CA ASP A 303 1.78 17.01 -8.12
C ASP A 303 2.34 15.83 -8.94
N GLU A 304 3.36 15.16 -8.42
CA GLU A 304 3.97 13.96 -8.96
C GLU A 304 3.65 12.71 -8.13
N LEU A 305 3.72 11.54 -8.75
CA LEU A 305 3.58 10.25 -8.08
C LEU A 305 4.95 9.59 -7.99
N SER A 306 5.25 9.01 -6.82
CA SER A 306 6.51 8.30 -6.58
C SER A 306 6.28 6.86 -6.11
N LEU A 307 7.16 5.97 -6.55
CA LEU A 307 7.22 4.57 -6.14
C LEU A 307 8.63 4.23 -5.67
N HIS A 308 8.75 3.62 -4.49
CA HIS A 308 10.01 3.05 -4.01
C HIS A 308 9.98 1.53 -4.24
N ILE A 309 10.81 1.08 -5.17
CA ILE A 309 10.85 -0.29 -5.67
C ILE A 309 12.12 -0.96 -5.16
N TRP A 310 11.95 -1.94 -4.28
CA TRP A 310 13.06 -2.78 -3.83
C TRP A 310 13.47 -3.79 -4.90
N VAL A 311 14.77 -3.93 -5.08
CA VAL A 311 15.36 -4.77 -6.11
C VAL A 311 15.72 -6.11 -5.50
N GLY A 312 15.10 -7.17 -6.01
CA GLY A 312 15.44 -8.52 -5.60
C GLY A 312 14.78 -9.65 -6.39
N GLY A 313 13.84 -9.32 -7.28
CA GLY A 313 13.30 -10.27 -8.26
C GLY A 313 13.91 -10.04 -9.64
N ASP A 314 13.73 -11.01 -10.54
CA ASP A 314 14.31 -10.94 -11.89
C ASP A 314 13.75 -9.75 -12.69
N TRP A 315 12.45 -9.47 -12.56
CA TRP A 315 11.83 -8.30 -13.18
C TRP A 315 12.37 -6.97 -12.63
N THR A 316 12.57 -6.86 -11.30
CA THR A 316 13.09 -5.61 -10.71
C THR A 316 14.57 -5.39 -11.00
N ARG A 317 15.35 -6.44 -11.25
CA ARG A 317 16.72 -6.31 -11.79
C ARG A 317 16.72 -5.80 -13.23
N GLN A 318 15.88 -6.38 -14.10
CA GLN A 318 15.72 -5.90 -15.48
C GLN A 318 15.23 -4.44 -15.54
N LEU A 319 14.40 -4.03 -14.56
CA LEU A 319 13.97 -2.64 -14.39
C LEU A 319 15.15 -1.69 -14.21
N ILE A 320 16.04 -1.98 -13.25
CA ILE A 320 17.24 -1.19 -13.04
C ILE A 320 18.09 -1.16 -14.30
N GLU A 321 18.39 -2.32 -14.89
CA GLU A 321 19.27 -2.41 -16.06
C GLU A 321 18.73 -1.56 -17.21
N THR A 322 17.42 -1.56 -17.41
CA THR A 322 16.76 -0.75 -18.43
C THR A 322 16.95 0.75 -18.17
N PHE A 323 16.72 1.20 -16.93
CA PHE A 323 16.90 2.60 -16.57
C PHE A 323 18.37 3.04 -16.55
N GLN A 324 19.28 2.20 -16.06
CA GLN A 324 20.72 2.48 -16.05
C GLN A 324 21.28 2.61 -17.47
N ARG A 325 20.85 1.76 -18.42
CA ARG A 325 21.24 1.90 -19.83
C ARG A 325 20.82 3.24 -20.41
N CYS A 326 19.67 3.79 -20.01
CA CYS A 326 19.23 5.11 -20.44
C CYS A 326 20.07 6.25 -19.83
N VAL A 327 20.68 6.05 -18.65
CA VAL A 327 21.49 7.05 -17.95
C VAL A 327 22.95 7.07 -18.43
N VAL A 328 23.53 5.92 -18.77
CA VAL A 328 24.95 5.80 -19.15
C VAL A 328 25.29 6.40 -20.52
N ASP A 329 24.31 6.59 -21.40
CA ASP A 329 24.49 7.16 -22.75
C ASP A 329 24.41 8.71 -22.80
N GLY A 330 24.21 9.39 -21.66
CA GLY A 330 24.26 10.86 -21.53
C GLY A 330 25.66 11.36 -21.11
N PRO A 331 26.04 12.63 -21.39
CA PRO A 331 27.34 13.15 -20.96
C PRO A 331 27.46 13.05 -19.43
N ARG A 332 28.66 12.71 -18.97
CA ARG A 332 29.06 12.40 -17.58
C ARG A 332 28.86 13.53 -16.54
N ASN A 333 28.03 14.53 -16.82
CA ASN A 333 27.65 15.59 -15.89
C ASN A 333 26.13 15.58 -15.73
N LEU A 334 25.62 14.60 -14.97
CA LEU A 334 24.52 14.89 -14.06
C LEU A 334 25.21 15.09 -12.72
N ASP A 335 25.36 16.35 -12.33
CA ASP A 335 25.60 16.66 -10.93
C ASP A 335 24.58 15.86 -10.11
N ILE A 336 25.08 15.20 -9.06
CA ILE A 336 24.26 14.57 -8.04
C ILE A 336 23.51 15.72 -7.38
N VAL A 337 22.34 16.05 -7.91
CA VAL A 337 21.47 17.07 -7.33
C VAL A 337 20.86 16.45 -6.07
N HIS A 338 21.48 16.74 -4.92
CA HIS A 338 20.79 16.74 -3.64
C HIS A 338 19.78 17.89 -3.65
N ASP A 339 18.64 17.71 -4.29
CA ASP A 339 17.53 18.66 -4.19
C ASP A 339 16.69 18.28 -2.97
N SER A 340 16.86 19.09 -1.93
CA SER A 340 15.92 19.23 -0.83
C SER A 340 14.57 19.71 -1.37
N ILE A 341 13.52 19.25 -0.68
CA ILE A 341 12.11 19.48 -0.97
C ILE A 341 11.84 20.96 -1.30
N GLN A 342 11.60 21.29 -2.57
CA GLN A 342 11.07 22.59 -2.96
C GLN A 342 9.53 22.55 -2.93
N ALA A 343 8.93 23.51 -2.23
CA ALA A 343 7.48 23.69 -2.19
C ALA A 343 6.92 24.09 -3.58
N PRO A 344 5.70 23.64 -3.92
CA PRO A 344 5.11 23.82 -5.25
C PRO A 344 4.78 25.30 -5.59
N PRO A 345 4.73 25.64 -6.89
CA PRO A 345 4.70 27.02 -7.39
C PRO A 345 3.42 27.81 -7.03
N HIS A 346 2.34 27.16 -6.61
CA HIS A 346 1.11 27.84 -6.20
C HIS A 346 1.23 28.58 -4.86
N VAL A 347 2.28 28.31 -4.06
CA VAL A 347 2.59 29.07 -2.84
C VAL A 347 3.36 30.37 -3.14
N ARG A 348 4.01 30.49 -4.32
CA ARG A 348 4.77 31.69 -4.70
C ARG A 348 3.86 32.90 -4.99
N GLN A 349 2.63 32.69 -5.45
CA GLN A 349 1.73 33.78 -5.83
C GLN A 349 1.02 34.46 -4.65
N ALA A 350 0.97 33.84 -3.46
CA ALA A 350 0.41 34.48 -2.28
C ALA A 350 1.38 35.47 -1.60
N ALA A 351 2.69 35.37 -1.90
CA ALA A 351 3.73 36.22 -1.32
C ALA A 351 4.17 37.39 -2.22
N ALA A 352 3.92 37.31 -3.54
CA ALA A 352 4.34 38.33 -4.51
C ALA A 352 3.34 39.51 -4.69
N GLY A 353 2.26 39.55 -3.92
CA GLY A 353 1.20 40.57 -4.04
C GLY A 353 1.33 41.78 -3.09
N ARG A 354 2.41 41.90 -2.31
CA ARG A 354 2.59 43.01 -1.34
C ARG A 354 4.03 43.51 -1.25
N SER A 355 4.63 43.91 -2.37
CA SER A 355 5.83 44.75 -2.37
C SER A 355 6.04 45.33 -3.76
N GLY A 356 5.42 46.49 -4.05
CA GLY A 356 5.61 47.14 -5.34
C GLY A 356 4.55 48.19 -5.62
N GLN A 357 4.54 49.28 -4.86
CA GLN A 357 4.07 50.60 -5.28
C GLN A 357 4.33 51.59 -4.15
N ASP A 358 5.53 52.15 -4.14
CA ASP A 358 5.83 53.45 -3.55
C ASP A 358 7.15 53.92 -4.14
N SER A 359 7.07 54.64 -5.27
CA SER A 359 8.03 55.66 -5.74
C SER A 359 7.66 56.05 -7.17
N ALA A 360 6.96 57.18 -7.30
CA ALA A 360 6.93 58.11 -8.44
C ALA A 360 5.48 58.51 -8.78
N LEU A 361 5.10 59.72 -8.40
CA LEU A 361 4.56 60.75 -9.29
C LEU A 361 4.13 61.96 -8.47
N GLY A 362 4.86 63.06 -8.66
CA GLY A 362 4.36 64.38 -8.33
C GLY A 362 3.38 64.88 -9.39
N MET A 363 2.67 65.94 -8.98
CA MET A 363 1.94 66.92 -9.77
C MET A 363 0.53 66.60 -10.29
N HIS A 364 -0.32 67.61 -10.05
CA HIS A 364 -1.62 67.96 -10.60
C HIS A 364 -2.93 67.44 -9.95
N SER A 365 -3.47 68.33 -9.12
CA SER A 365 -4.74 69.05 -9.33
C SER A 365 -6.07 68.34 -9.06
N SER A 366 -6.73 68.89 -8.02
CA SER A 366 -8.10 69.42 -8.01
C SER A 366 -9.28 68.54 -7.54
N TYR A 367 -10.07 69.20 -6.68
CA TYR A 367 -11.47 69.03 -6.28
C TYR A 367 -11.82 68.26 -4.99
N HIS A 368 -12.33 69.07 -4.02
CA HIS A 368 -13.45 68.90 -3.06
C HIS A 368 -13.72 67.50 -2.45
N ALA A 369 -14.04 67.30 -1.18
CA ALA A 369 -14.48 68.10 -0.02
C ALA A 369 -14.17 67.23 1.22
N GLY A 370 -13.80 67.76 2.39
CA GLY A 370 -14.72 68.40 3.33
C GLY A 370 -14.95 67.51 4.56
N LEU A 371 -14.68 68.09 5.73
CA LEU A 371 -15.17 67.76 7.08
C LEU A 371 -14.22 67.05 8.07
N GLU A 372 -13.78 67.92 9.00
CA GLU A 372 -13.16 67.79 10.30
C GLU A 372 -13.94 66.93 11.32
N HIS A 373 -13.22 66.29 12.25
CA HIS A 373 -13.34 66.43 13.72
C HIS A 373 -12.39 65.40 14.38
N ASP A 374 -11.25 65.75 14.97
CA ASP A 374 -10.96 66.45 16.24
C ASP A 374 -10.96 65.54 17.50
N ARG A 375 -9.84 65.63 18.25
CA ARG A 375 -9.59 65.29 19.69
C ARG A 375 -9.49 63.82 20.13
N LYS A 376 -8.70 63.44 21.15
CA LYS A 376 -7.53 63.98 21.91
C LYS A 376 -7.13 62.86 22.91
N HIS A 377 -5.84 62.80 23.25
CA HIS A 377 -5.21 62.39 24.53
C HIS A 377 -5.69 61.12 25.30
N ASN A 378 -4.74 60.24 25.64
CA ASN A 378 -4.10 60.27 26.97
C ASN A 378 -2.78 59.47 27.02
N ARG A 379 -1.84 59.94 27.87
CA ARG A 379 -0.51 59.39 28.16
C ARG A 379 -0.52 58.53 29.44
N ASP A 380 0.63 57.87 29.66
CA ASP A 380 1.13 57.16 30.86
C ASP A 380 0.62 55.71 31.07
N SER A 381 1.44 54.70 31.37
CA SER A 381 2.75 54.63 32.04
C SER A 381 3.46 53.31 31.71
N GLY A 382 4.79 53.29 31.80
CA GLY A 382 5.66 52.24 31.27
C GLY A 382 5.84 50.97 32.13
N ARG A 383 6.15 49.87 31.43
CA ARG A 383 7.01 48.73 31.80
C ARG A 383 7.46 48.03 30.50
N PRO A 384 8.73 47.61 30.34
CA PRO A 384 9.21 47.11 29.06
C PRO A 384 8.71 45.68 28.83
N ARG A 385 7.86 45.49 27.80
CA ARG A 385 7.54 44.18 27.24
C ARG A 385 8.53 43.92 26.11
N MET A 386 9.49 43.03 26.34
CA MET A 386 10.27 42.39 25.27
C MET A 386 9.29 41.67 24.35
N ARG A 387 9.02 42.26 23.19
CA ARG A 387 8.22 41.66 22.13
C ARG A 387 9.17 40.79 21.32
N GLY A 388 8.95 39.47 21.37
CA GLY A 388 9.67 38.52 20.53
C GLY A 388 9.55 38.93 19.07
N GLU A 389 10.71 39.12 18.45
CA GLU A 389 10.83 39.17 17.01
C GLU A 389 10.28 37.86 16.45
N SER A 390 9.42 37.96 15.43
CA SER A 390 8.84 36.79 14.77
C SER A 390 9.96 35.97 14.13
N SER A 391 9.97 34.68 14.42
CA SER A 391 10.84 33.61 13.88
C SER A 391 10.68 33.37 12.36
N ARG A 392 10.72 34.44 11.56
CA ARG A 392 10.61 34.39 10.10
C ARG A 392 11.92 34.70 9.37
N SER A 393 13.04 34.83 10.09
CA SER A 393 14.31 35.33 9.54
C SER A 393 15.51 34.37 9.63
N VAL A 394 15.32 33.07 9.88
CA VAL A 394 16.48 32.14 10.01
C VAL A 394 16.68 31.20 8.81
N LEU A 395 15.78 31.18 7.83
CA LEU A 395 15.89 30.30 6.63
C LEU A 395 16.39 31.02 5.35
N LEU A 396 17.18 32.09 5.51
CA LEU A 396 17.80 32.81 4.39
C LEU A 396 19.31 33.05 4.56
N ASN A 397 19.95 32.47 5.59
CA ASN A 397 21.35 32.78 5.95
C ASN A 397 22.37 31.65 5.67
N TYR A 398 22.12 30.82 4.66
CA TYR A 398 23.17 29.97 4.09
C TYR A 398 23.10 29.96 2.56
N LEU A 399 23.35 31.13 1.97
CA LEU A 399 23.97 31.25 0.66
C LEU A 399 25.46 31.58 0.88
N PRO A 400 26.40 31.07 0.09
CA PRO A 400 27.78 31.54 0.13
C PRO A 400 27.78 33.06 -0.13
N ARG A 401 28.42 33.84 0.74
CA ARG A 401 28.68 35.26 0.49
C ARG A 401 29.61 35.37 -0.72
N GLU A 402 29.08 35.72 -1.88
CA GLU A 402 29.86 36.42 -2.90
C GLU A 402 30.21 37.81 -2.32
N MET A 403 31.50 38.03 -2.09
CA MET A 403 32.06 39.36 -1.85
C MET A 403 32.15 40.06 -3.20
N ASP A 404 31.49 41.20 -3.32
CA ASP A 404 31.49 41.97 -4.56
C ASP A 404 31.90 43.43 -4.33
N TYR A 405 32.81 43.86 -5.21
CA TYR A 405 33.08 45.22 -5.73
C TYR A 405 34.34 46.04 -5.33
N TYR A 406 35.28 46.05 -6.30
CA TYR A 406 36.04 47.16 -6.92
C TYR A 406 37.08 47.99 -6.14
N SER A 407 38.36 47.89 -6.56
CA SER A 407 39.05 48.84 -7.46
C SER A 407 40.56 48.92 -7.19
N SER A 408 41.37 48.62 -8.21
CA SER A 408 42.61 49.35 -8.57
C SER A 408 43.33 48.64 -9.73
N SER A 409 43.50 49.35 -10.84
CA SER A 409 44.41 48.97 -11.93
C SER A 409 45.86 49.09 -11.45
N PRO A 410 46.81 48.33 -12.02
CA PRO A 410 47.60 48.95 -13.11
C PRO A 410 47.91 48.02 -14.29
N ALA A 411 47.77 48.61 -15.48
CA ALA A 411 48.63 48.53 -16.65
C ALA A 411 49.56 47.31 -16.89
N GLY A 412 49.46 46.78 -18.11
CA GLY A 412 50.64 46.50 -18.92
C GLY A 412 50.90 45.03 -19.25
N GLN A 413 50.90 44.75 -20.56
CA GLN A 413 51.54 43.61 -21.22
C GLN A 413 50.92 42.23 -20.96
N ASP A 414 50.07 41.79 -21.89
CA ASP A 414 50.07 40.42 -22.45
C ASP A 414 49.01 40.30 -23.57
N ALA A 415 49.05 41.25 -24.51
CA ALA A 415 48.15 41.31 -25.67
C ALA A 415 48.71 40.56 -26.90
N MET A 416 49.57 39.54 -26.71
CA MET A 416 50.20 38.81 -27.82
C MET A 416 50.16 37.29 -27.65
N GLU A 417 49.20 36.75 -26.89
CA GLU A 417 49.02 35.28 -26.77
C GLU A 417 47.57 34.81 -26.95
N LEU A 418 46.64 35.71 -27.29
CA LEU A 418 45.21 35.40 -27.42
C LEU A 418 44.67 35.30 -28.86
N GLN A 419 45.52 35.43 -29.88
CA GLN A 419 45.07 35.46 -31.29
C GLN A 419 45.24 34.14 -32.06
N ASN A 420 45.60 33.02 -31.38
CA ASN A 420 45.82 31.74 -32.05
C ASN A 420 44.91 30.57 -31.59
N ARG A 421 43.75 30.87 -31.01
CA ARG A 421 42.78 29.84 -30.55
C ARG A 421 41.40 29.86 -31.22
N ASN A 422 41.25 30.56 -32.35
CA ASN A 422 40.04 30.46 -33.18
C ASN A 422 40.12 29.29 -34.19
N LYS A 423 40.29 28.06 -33.67
CA LYS A 423 39.82 26.86 -34.38
C LYS A 423 38.45 26.54 -33.80
N VAL A 424 37.41 26.90 -34.55
CA VAL A 424 36.04 26.47 -34.29
C VAL A 424 36.03 24.94 -34.37
N LEU A 425 36.07 24.28 -33.21
CA LEU A 425 35.71 22.88 -33.10
C LEU A 425 34.23 22.76 -33.51
N PRO A 426 33.84 21.77 -34.33
CA PRO A 426 32.43 21.57 -34.62
C PRO A 426 31.68 21.40 -33.30
N ALA A 427 30.57 22.13 -33.13
CA ALA A 427 29.68 21.98 -32.01
C ALA A 427 29.45 20.48 -31.76
N ALA A 428 29.73 20.01 -30.55
CA ALA A 428 29.39 18.66 -30.15
C ALA A 428 27.92 18.43 -30.55
N PRO A 429 27.59 17.31 -31.23
CA PRO A 429 26.20 17.06 -31.60
C PRO A 429 25.39 17.11 -30.32
N ALA A 430 24.34 17.94 -30.29
CA ALA A 430 23.39 18.00 -29.20
C ALA A 430 22.97 16.57 -28.88
N THR A 431 23.48 16.03 -27.78
CA THR A 431 23.23 14.65 -27.36
C THR A 431 21.73 14.57 -27.13
N GLN A 432 21.02 13.91 -28.05
CA GLN A 432 19.61 13.59 -27.87
C GLN A 432 19.48 12.83 -26.55
N LEU A 433 18.87 13.46 -25.54
CA LEU A 433 18.32 12.76 -24.38
C LEU A 433 17.48 11.61 -24.92
N ARG A 434 17.96 10.37 -24.81
CA ARG A 434 17.14 9.21 -25.16
C ARG A 434 15.96 9.18 -24.20
N ASP A 435 14.76 9.08 -24.77
CA ASP A 435 13.52 9.03 -24.00
C ASP A 435 13.58 7.89 -22.96
N LEU A 436 13.29 8.22 -21.70
CA LEU A 436 13.11 7.24 -20.63
C LEU A 436 12.08 6.18 -21.07
N PRO A 437 12.22 4.91 -20.63
CA PRO A 437 11.32 3.86 -21.07
C PRO A 437 9.87 4.23 -20.71
N THR A 438 8.97 4.00 -21.66
CA THR A 438 7.54 4.23 -21.43
C THR A 438 7.08 3.32 -20.30
N ILE A 439 6.33 3.89 -19.35
CA ILE A 439 5.65 3.14 -18.30
C ILE A 439 4.14 3.19 -18.49
N MET A 440 3.45 2.18 -17.95
CA MET A 440 2.00 2.14 -17.85
C MET A 440 1.61 1.89 -16.40
N VAL A 441 0.60 2.63 -15.95
CA VAL A 441 0.14 2.59 -14.56
C VAL A 441 -1.35 2.26 -14.55
N ASP A 442 -1.72 1.25 -13.76
CA ASP A 442 -3.11 0.90 -13.49
C ASP A 442 -3.41 1.08 -12.00
N GLY A 443 -4.43 1.88 -11.67
CA GLY A 443 -4.77 2.20 -10.28
C GLY A 443 -5.56 3.50 -10.15
N PRO A 444 -5.62 4.07 -8.93
CA PRO A 444 -5.08 3.53 -7.67
C PRO A 444 -6.00 2.47 -7.05
N TYR A 445 -5.41 1.56 -6.28
CA TYR A 445 -6.10 0.49 -5.56
C TYR A 445 -6.10 0.75 -4.05
N SER A 446 -7.22 0.49 -3.39
CA SER A 446 -7.40 0.72 -1.94
C SER A 446 -6.49 -0.15 -1.09
N ALA A 447 -5.98 0.45 -0.01
CA ALA A 447 -5.23 -0.21 1.05
C ALA A 447 -5.82 0.15 2.43
N PRO A 448 -5.64 -0.68 3.47
CA PRO A 448 -6.12 -0.37 4.82
C PRO A 448 -5.63 0.98 5.35
N THR A 449 -4.38 1.37 5.03
CA THR A 449 -3.76 2.63 5.47
C THR A 449 -4.50 3.90 5.01
N GLN A 450 -5.41 3.81 4.03
CA GLN A 450 -6.27 4.93 3.62
C GLN A 450 -7.17 5.46 4.76
N HIS A 451 -7.37 4.67 5.82
CA HIS A 451 -8.19 5.00 6.98
C HIS A 451 -7.40 5.59 8.16
N VAL A 452 -6.10 5.89 7.99
CA VAL A 452 -5.27 6.45 9.08
C VAL A 452 -5.88 7.72 9.66
N PHE A 453 -6.34 8.63 8.81
CA PHE A 453 -6.91 9.90 9.24
C PHE A 453 -8.35 9.79 9.82
N ASP A 454 -8.92 8.58 9.88
CA ASP A 454 -10.21 8.34 10.54
C ASP A 454 -10.06 8.28 12.08
N TYR A 455 -8.84 8.20 12.60
CA TYR A 455 -8.53 8.06 14.03
C TYR A 455 -7.94 9.34 14.61
N GLN A 456 -8.15 9.57 15.91
CA GLN A 456 -7.47 10.68 16.62
C GLN A 456 -6.06 10.27 17.07
N HIS A 457 -5.90 9.02 17.48
CA HIS A 457 -4.62 8.46 17.92
C HIS A 457 -4.26 7.27 17.05
N VAL A 458 -3.04 7.26 16.51
CA VAL A 458 -2.60 6.28 15.53
C VAL A 458 -1.27 5.67 15.96
N VAL A 459 -1.15 4.34 15.80
CA VAL A 459 0.11 3.61 15.92
C VAL A 459 0.44 3.00 14.57
N LEU A 460 1.47 3.52 13.91
CA LEU A 460 1.99 2.99 12.65
C LEU A 460 3.15 2.04 12.97
N VAL A 461 3.06 0.79 12.55
CA VAL A 461 4.11 -0.22 12.76
C VAL A 461 4.61 -0.73 11.42
N ALA A 462 5.82 -0.34 11.05
CA ALA A 462 6.48 -0.76 9.82
C ALA A 462 7.57 -1.80 10.10
N GLY A 463 7.70 -2.82 9.24
CA GLY A 463 8.76 -3.81 9.29
C GLY A 463 9.53 -3.89 7.98
N GLY A 464 10.81 -3.53 7.98
CA GLY A 464 11.65 -3.48 6.76
C GLY A 464 11.02 -2.60 5.68
N ILE A 465 10.92 -3.13 4.44
CA ILE A 465 10.30 -2.44 3.28
C ILE A 465 8.82 -2.11 3.47
N GLY A 466 8.16 -2.70 4.47
CA GLY A 466 6.77 -2.37 4.85
C GLY A 466 6.57 -0.93 5.35
N VAL A 467 7.62 -0.10 5.38
CA VAL A 467 7.54 1.33 5.68
C VAL A 467 6.98 2.17 4.52
N THR A 468 7.04 1.66 3.28
CA THR A 468 6.57 2.36 2.07
C THR A 468 5.18 3.01 2.17
N PRO A 469 4.09 2.33 2.64
CA PRO A 469 2.80 2.99 2.84
C PRO A 469 2.83 4.13 3.86
N MET A 470 3.73 4.05 4.85
CA MET A 470 3.86 5.04 5.92
C MET A 470 4.51 6.33 5.39
N SER A 471 5.34 6.26 4.34
CA SER A 471 5.88 7.44 3.65
C SER A 471 4.79 8.41 3.22
N SER A 472 3.79 7.90 2.49
CA SER A 472 2.66 8.69 1.99
C SER A 472 1.81 9.26 3.13
N VAL A 473 1.65 8.52 4.22
CA VAL A 473 0.94 8.97 5.42
C VAL A 473 1.67 10.13 6.09
N LEU A 474 2.97 9.99 6.35
CA LEU A 474 3.75 11.01 7.06
C LEU A 474 3.85 12.30 6.25
N LYS A 475 4.05 12.19 4.93
CA LYS A 475 4.02 13.35 4.04
C LYS A 475 2.65 14.04 4.02
N SER A 476 1.55 13.29 3.88
CA SER A 476 0.20 13.87 3.89
C SER A 476 -0.15 14.49 5.25
N LEU A 477 0.32 13.90 6.36
CA LEU A 477 0.20 14.50 7.69
C LEU A 477 0.87 15.87 7.73
N TYR A 478 2.09 15.97 7.22
CA TYR A 478 2.84 17.23 7.16
C TYR A 478 2.11 18.28 6.30
N TYR A 479 1.65 17.92 5.10
CA TYR A 479 0.88 18.83 4.25
C TYR A 479 -0.43 19.29 4.90
N GLN A 480 -1.17 18.39 5.55
CA GLN A 480 -2.40 18.74 6.27
C GLN A 480 -2.11 19.66 7.47
N TYR A 481 -1.02 19.40 8.19
CA TYR A 481 -0.61 20.21 9.33
C TYR A 481 -0.29 21.65 8.91
N ILE A 482 0.50 21.84 7.85
CA ILE A 482 0.86 23.17 7.36
C ILE A 482 -0.35 23.89 6.76
N SER A 483 -1.19 23.19 6.00
CA SER A 483 -2.28 23.81 5.25
C SER A 483 -3.48 24.15 6.14
N ALA A 484 -3.84 23.28 7.08
CA ALA A 484 -5.02 23.44 7.94
C ALA A 484 -4.87 22.68 9.27
N PRO A 485 -4.07 23.20 10.23
CA PRO A 485 -3.78 22.51 11.49
C PRO A 485 -5.05 22.11 12.27
N HIS A 486 -6.08 22.96 12.23
CA HIS A 486 -7.34 22.75 12.97
C HIS A 486 -8.32 21.79 12.28
N ALA A 487 -8.09 21.42 11.03
CA ALA A 487 -8.93 20.48 10.29
C ALA A 487 -8.47 19.02 10.44
N CYS A 488 -7.25 18.78 10.94
CA CYS A 488 -6.72 17.43 11.12
C CYS A 488 -7.39 16.74 12.31
N LYS A 489 -8.03 15.59 12.07
CA LYS A 489 -8.61 14.76 13.14
C LYS A 489 -7.53 14.10 14.01
N VAL A 490 -6.37 13.83 13.42
CA VAL A 490 -5.26 13.14 14.08
C VAL A 490 -4.58 14.10 15.06
N ARG A 491 -4.49 13.68 16.32
CA ARG A 491 -3.83 14.40 17.41
C ARG A 491 -2.45 13.85 17.71
N LYS A 492 -2.25 12.54 17.57
CA LYS A 492 -0.96 11.89 17.82
C LYS A 492 -0.76 10.67 16.92
N ILE A 493 0.43 10.57 16.32
CA ILE A 493 0.92 9.39 15.60
C ILE A 493 2.17 8.87 16.32
N HIS A 494 2.15 7.59 16.69
CA HIS A 494 3.34 6.85 17.11
C HIS A 494 3.81 6.01 15.93
N PHE A 495 4.92 6.40 15.31
CA PHE A 495 5.55 5.69 14.21
C PHE A 495 6.67 4.79 14.74
N LEU A 496 6.44 3.48 14.68
CA LEU A 496 7.36 2.44 15.12
C LEU A 496 7.94 1.74 13.89
N TRP A 497 9.22 1.95 13.60
CA TRP A 497 9.87 1.32 12.46
C TRP A 497 10.84 0.24 12.93
N VAL A 498 10.60 -1.01 12.52
CA VAL A 498 11.43 -2.16 12.88
C VAL A 498 12.25 -2.60 11.66
N CYS A 499 13.56 -2.41 11.75
CA CYS A 499 14.51 -2.78 10.70
C CYS A 499 15.53 -3.80 11.21
N ARG A 500 16.16 -4.52 10.28
CA ARG A 500 17.30 -5.39 10.57
C ARG A 500 18.61 -4.71 10.23
N ASP A 501 18.64 -4.04 9.10
CA ASP A 501 19.85 -3.48 8.51
C ASP A 501 19.77 -1.95 8.53
N VAL A 502 20.89 -1.30 8.88
CA VAL A 502 21.00 0.17 8.90
C VAL A 502 20.82 0.75 7.49
N GLN A 503 21.32 0.06 6.47
CA GLN A 503 21.16 0.47 5.07
C GLN A 503 19.69 0.62 4.67
N ALA A 504 18.77 -0.16 5.24
CA ALA A 504 17.34 -0.03 4.95
C ALA A 504 16.74 1.31 5.42
N LEU A 505 17.46 2.04 6.28
CA LEU A 505 17.07 3.35 6.81
C LEU A 505 17.35 4.48 5.81
N GLU A 506 18.42 4.36 5.02
CA GLU A 506 18.99 5.46 4.22
C GLU A 506 17.98 6.16 3.29
N TRP A 507 17.25 5.42 2.44
CA TRP A 507 16.30 6.04 1.51
C TRP A 507 15.14 6.77 2.20
N PHE A 508 14.84 6.44 3.45
CA PHE A 508 13.76 7.04 4.23
C PHE A 508 14.26 8.11 5.21
N GLN A 509 15.58 8.20 5.42
CA GLN A 509 16.19 9.11 6.39
C GLN A 509 15.93 10.56 6.03
N ASP A 510 16.02 10.96 4.76
CA ASP A 510 15.79 12.35 4.35
C ASP A 510 14.38 12.85 4.74
N LEU A 511 13.37 11.99 4.55
CA LEU A 511 12.01 12.32 4.97
C LEU A 511 11.91 12.39 6.49
N LEU A 512 12.51 11.45 7.22
CA LEU A 512 12.48 11.46 8.68
C LEU A 512 13.20 12.67 9.26
N ALA A 513 14.32 13.08 8.68
CA ALA A 513 15.08 14.26 9.08
C ALA A 513 14.26 15.53 8.89
N ALA A 514 13.63 15.70 7.71
CA ALA A 514 12.74 16.82 7.46
C ALA A 514 11.56 16.87 8.45
N LEU A 515 11.01 15.72 8.84
CA LEU A 515 9.92 15.64 9.82
C LEU A 515 10.39 15.88 11.27
N ASP A 516 11.65 15.62 11.59
CA ASP A 516 12.24 15.79 12.92
C ASP A 516 12.60 17.26 13.20
N GLU A 517 13.09 17.96 12.17
CA GLU A 517 13.40 19.40 12.19
C GLU A 517 12.15 20.26 12.42
N GLU A 518 11.02 19.85 11.84
CA GLU A 518 9.75 20.59 11.90
C GLU A 518 9.10 20.53 13.28
N GLU A 519 8.31 21.56 13.65
CA GLU A 519 7.59 21.59 14.94
C GLU A 519 6.41 20.61 15.03
N ILE A 520 6.33 19.61 14.15
CA ILE A 520 5.29 18.56 14.18
C ILE A 520 5.51 17.51 15.27
N GLY A 521 6.62 17.54 16.02
CA GLY A 521 6.95 16.54 17.06
C GLY A 521 5.89 16.39 18.17
N HIS A 522 5.05 17.40 18.38
CA HIS A 522 3.90 17.29 19.29
C HIS A 522 2.85 16.30 18.77
N ILE A 523 2.70 16.15 17.45
CA ILE A 523 1.80 15.21 16.78
C ILE A 523 2.52 13.91 16.42
N LEU A 524 3.75 13.96 15.91
CA LEU A 524 4.48 12.79 15.44
C LEU A 524 5.57 12.37 16.43
N GLU A 525 5.51 11.13 16.90
CA GLU A 525 6.56 10.50 17.68
C GLU A 525 7.13 9.31 16.90
N MET A 526 8.42 9.36 16.58
CA MET A 526 9.09 8.34 15.78
C MET A 526 10.04 7.52 16.67
N ARG A 527 9.99 6.20 16.53
CA ARG A 527 10.88 5.27 17.22
C ARG A 527 11.38 4.23 16.23
N THR A 528 12.68 4.22 15.99
CA THR A 528 13.33 3.23 15.13
C THR A 528 13.87 2.10 15.98
N TYR A 529 13.65 0.86 15.58
CA TYR A 529 14.11 -0.35 16.26
C TYR A 529 15.01 -1.16 15.34
N LEU A 530 16.30 -1.24 15.68
CA LEU A 530 17.27 -2.03 14.96
C LEU A 530 17.42 -3.42 15.60
N THR A 531 17.05 -4.45 14.84
CA THR A 531 16.94 -5.84 15.33
C THR A 531 18.00 -6.79 14.76
N GLY A 532 18.83 -6.32 13.84
CA GLY A 532 19.95 -7.09 13.30
C GLY A 532 21.14 -7.09 14.24
N GLU A 533 22.02 -8.08 14.06
CA GLU A 533 23.32 -8.07 14.72
C GLU A 533 24.20 -7.00 14.09
N LEU A 534 24.70 -6.09 14.93
CA LEU A 534 25.63 -5.07 14.49
C LEU A 534 27.07 -5.57 14.63
N PRO A 535 27.94 -5.37 13.63
CA PRO A 535 29.37 -5.57 13.78
C PRO A 535 29.91 -4.77 14.98
N ILE A 536 30.90 -5.33 15.68
CA ILE A 536 31.50 -4.72 16.88
C ILE A 536 31.99 -3.29 16.58
N GLU A 537 32.52 -3.04 15.37
CA GLU A 537 32.95 -1.72 14.93
C GLU A 537 31.79 -0.71 14.86
N GLN A 538 30.63 -1.13 14.34
CA GLN A 538 29.44 -0.26 14.28
C GLN A 538 28.89 0.02 15.68
N ILE A 539 28.85 -0.99 16.56
CA ILE A 539 28.47 -0.81 17.98
C ILE A 539 29.42 0.18 18.65
N ARG A 540 30.73 0.05 18.41
CA ARG A 540 31.73 0.94 18.97
C ARG A 540 31.54 2.37 18.45
N ASN A 541 31.31 2.55 17.15
CA ASN A 541 31.06 3.86 16.57
C ASN A 541 29.81 4.51 17.16
N ILE A 542 28.70 3.77 17.23
CA ILE A 542 27.47 4.25 17.86
C ILE A 542 27.74 4.67 19.31
N ALA A 543 28.39 3.82 20.10
CA ALA A 543 28.66 4.11 21.50
C ALA A 543 29.65 5.27 21.72
N LEU A 544 30.53 5.54 20.75
CA LEU A 544 31.48 6.65 20.80
C LEU A 544 30.87 7.98 20.36
N TYR A 545 29.97 7.95 19.38
CA TYR A 545 29.38 9.15 18.78
C TYR A 545 27.98 9.50 19.31
N GLN A 546 27.37 8.64 20.13
CA GLN A 546 26.10 8.94 20.79
C GLN A 546 26.32 9.94 21.94
N ASP A 547 26.03 11.20 21.69
CA ASP A 547 26.09 12.27 22.69
C ASP A 547 24.77 12.35 23.50
N PRO A 548 24.79 12.45 24.84
CA PRO A 548 23.60 12.68 25.66
C PRO A 548 22.93 14.03 25.32
N GLY A 549 21.95 14.00 24.42
CA GLY A 549 21.23 15.18 23.94
C GLY A 549 21.66 15.67 22.54
N GLY A 550 22.61 14.98 21.91
CA GLY A 550 22.95 15.17 20.49
C GLY A 550 22.10 14.31 19.54
N PRO A 551 22.32 14.44 18.22
CA PRO A 551 21.60 13.65 17.23
C PRO A 551 21.90 12.15 17.39
N ASP A 552 20.92 11.31 17.04
CA ASP A 552 21.03 9.85 17.04
C ASP A 552 22.20 9.39 16.17
N ALA A 553 23.08 8.56 16.72
CA ALA A 553 24.33 8.17 16.04
C ALA A 553 24.12 7.29 14.78
N VAL A 554 22.91 6.74 14.58
CA VAL A 554 22.58 5.89 13.43
C VAL A 554 21.81 6.66 12.36
N THR A 555 20.83 7.45 12.78
CA THR A 555 19.89 8.13 11.87
C THR A 555 20.15 9.62 11.71
N GLY A 556 20.96 10.23 12.58
CA GLY A 556 21.20 11.67 12.61
C GLY A 556 20.02 12.48 13.13
N LEU A 557 18.94 11.85 13.60
CA LEU A 557 17.73 12.51 14.06
C LEU A 557 17.90 13.02 15.50
N TYR A 558 17.45 14.25 15.79
CA TYR A 558 17.62 14.88 17.09
C TYR A 558 16.58 14.44 18.11
N ARG A 559 15.32 14.27 17.71
CA ARG A 559 14.20 13.97 18.63
C ARG A 559 13.79 12.51 18.61
N SER A 560 14.30 11.73 17.66
CA SER A 560 13.81 10.39 17.33
C SER A 560 14.91 9.35 17.49
N PRO A 561 15.11 8.79 18.70
CA PRO A 561 16.22 7.87 18.97
C PRO A 561 16.02 6.49 18.34
N THR A 562 17.15 5.87 18.00
CA THR A 562 17.22 4.46 17.59
C THR A 562 17.36 3.55 18.81
N TYR A 563 16.45 2.59 18.93
CA TYR A 563 16.45 1.55 19.94
C TYR A 563 17.05 0.26 19.38
N TYR A 564 17.87 -0.41 20.18
CA TYR A 564 18.47 -1.70 19.82
C TYR A 564 17.65 -2.87 20.37
N GLY A 565 17.43 -3.88 19.53
CA GLY A 565 16.61 -5.04 19.85
C GLY A 565 15.14 -4.90 19.46
N ARG A 566 14.33 -5.89 19.85
CA ARG A 566 12.92 -5.94 19.46
C ARG A 566 12.07 -4.98 20.30
N PRO A 567 11.10 -4.28 19.70
CA PRO A 567 10.18 -3.43 20.44
C PRO A 567 9.38 -4.24 21.46
N ASN A 568 9.33 -3.77 22.70
CA ASN A 568 8.42 -4.31 23.71
C ASN A 568 7.02 -3.75 23.47
N PHE A 569 6.31 -4.31 22.49
CA PHE A 569 4.96 -3.90 22.13
C PHE A 569 3.97 -3.96 23.29
N ASP A 570 4.20 -4.82 24.30
CA ASP A 570 3.31 -4.90 25.47
C ASP A 570 3.36 -3.60 26.29
N LYS A 571 4.57 -3.14 26.63
CA LYS A 571 4.78 -1.86 27.32
C LYS A 571 4.36 -0.66 26.46
N ILE A 572 4.60 -0.71 25.14
CA ILE A 572 4.21 0.38 24.25
C ILE A 572 2.68 0.52 24.20
N PHE A 573 1.94 -0.59 24.11
CA PHE A 573 0.47 -0.57 24.10
C PHE A 573 -0.11 -0.18 25.47
N GLU A 574 0.53 -0.60 26.56
CA GLU A 574 0.21 -0.13 27.91
C GLU A 574 0.28 1.39 28.00
N ASP A 575 1.43 1.94 27.62
CA ASP A 575 1.73 3.36 27.72
C ASP A 575 0.78 4.21 26.86
N ILE A 576 0.60 3.83 25.59
CA ILE A 576 -0.30 4.54 24.68
C ILE A 576 -1.76 4.40 25.13
N GLY A 577 -2.17 3.22 25.58
CA GLY A 577 -3.56 2.96 25.97
C GLY A 577 -3.96 3.63 27.29
N THR A 578 -3.04 3.74 28.25
CA THR A 578 -3.30 4.38 29.55
C THR A 578 -3.31 5.91 29.45
N ARG A 579 -2.49 6.49 28.57
CA ARG A 579 -2.44 7.95 28.35
C ARG A 579 -3.64 8.52 27.60
N ASN A 580 -4.39 7.68 26.87
CA ASN A 580 -5.46 8.13 25.98
C ASN A 580 -6.81 7.44 26.30
N PRO A 581 -7.42 7.71 27.48
CA PRO A 581 -8.70 7.11 27.87
C PRO A 581 -9.85 7.56 26.95
N GLU A 582 -10.88 6.73 26.85
CA GLU A 582 -12.10 6.96 26.04
C GLU A 582 -11.85 7.18 24.53
N THR A 583 -10.77 6.62 23.97
CA THR A 583 -10.44 6.75 22.55
C THR A 583 -10.33 5.42 21.81
N ASP A 584 -10.68 5.46 20.52
CA ASP A 584 -10.37 4.39 19.57
C ASP A 584 -9.02 4.68 18.90
N ILE A 585 -8.04 3.81 19.13
CA ILE A 585 -6.67 3.94 18.65
C ILE A 585 -6.49 3.05 17.41
N GLY A 586 -6.19 3.66 16.28
CA GLY A 586 -5.93 2.95 15.03
C GLY A 586 -4.51 2.39 14.99
N VAL A 587 -4.35 1.07 14.89
CA VAL A 587 -3.05 0.40 14.77
C VAL A 587 -2.89 -0.10 13.34
N PHE A 588 -1.94 0.45 12.59
CA PHE A 588 -1.68 0.05 11.20
C PHE A 588 -0.35 -0.70 11.15
N VAL A 589 -0.37 -1.95 10.71
CA VAL A 589 0.85 -2.78 10.62
C VAL A 589 1.13 -3.18 9.17
N CYS A 590 2.35 -2.94 8.73
CA CYS A 590 2.87 -3.42 7.45
C CYS A 590 4.25 -4.05 7.67
N GLY A 591 4.35 -5.38 7.53
CA GLY A 591 5.60 -6.10 7.77
C GLY A 591 5.42 -7.61 8.03
N PRO A 592 6.44 -8.29 8.59
CA PRO A 592 6.45 -9.75 8.70
C PRO A 592 5.25 -10.34 9.44
N LYS A 593 4.69 -11.46 8.92
CA LYS A 593 3.51 -12.13 9.51
C LYS A 593 3.68 -12.52 10.98
N LYS A 594 4.91 -12.79 11.44
CA LYS A 594 5.19 -13.06 12.86
C LYS A 594 4.92 -11.82 13.73
N MET A 595 5.37 -10.64 13.28
CA MET A 595 5.12 -9.36 13.93
C MET A 595 3.62 -9.03 13.98
N ALA A 596 2.93 -9.12 12.83
CA ALA A 596 1.48 -8.90 12.77
C ALA A 596 0.68 -9.88 13.67
N ARG A 597 1.11 -11.15 13.76
CA ARG A 597 0.52 -12.12 14.70
C ARG A 597 0.74 -11.76 16.17
N SER A 598 1.94 -11.29 16.52
CA SER A 598 2.24 -10.84 17.89
C SER A 598 1.37 -9.64 18.28
N LEU A 599 1.28 -8.63 17.42
CA LEU A 599 0.44 -7.45 17.64
C LEU A 599 -1.05 -7.79 17.79
N ARG A 600 -1.56 -8.78 17.04
CA ARG A 600 -2.93 -9.29 17.24
C ARG A 600 -3.17 -9.79 18.67
N GLY A 601 -2.23 -10.56 19.23
CA GLY A 601 -2.33 -11.07 20.60
C GLY A 601 -2.28 -9.94 21.63
N ILE A 602 -1.34 -9.00 21.45
CA ILE A 602 -1.15 -7.85 22.35
C ILE A 602 -2.38 -6.93 22.33
N LYS A 603 -2.89 -6.61 21.14
CA LYS A 603 -4.14 -5.87 20.94
C LYS A 603 -5.31 -6.49 21.70
N GLN A 604 -5.44 -7.83 21.66
CA GLN A 604 -6.53 -8.53 22.37
C GLN A 604 -6.37 -8.43 23.89
N LYS A 605 -5.15 -8.60 24.39
CA LYS A 605 -4.82 -8.45 25.82
C LYS A 605 -5.18 -7.04 26.31
N TRP A 606 -4.70 -6.00 25.64
CA TRP A 606 -4.88 -4.62 26.10
C TRP A 606 -6.31 -4.10 25.93
N ASN A 607 -7.03 -4.52 24.88
CA ASN A 607 -8.46 -4.18 24.77
C ASN A 607 -9.30 -4.78 25.92
N ARG A 608 -8.87 -5.90 26.50
CA ARG A 608 -9.53 -6.48 27.67
C ARG A 608 -9.22 -5.68 28.94
N ILE A 609 -7.96 -5.31 29.13
CA ILE A 609 -7.48 -4.55 30.31
C ILE A 609 -8.06 -3.14 30.32
N LEU A 610 -8.07 -2.45 29.17
CA LEU A 610 -8.50 -1.06 29.04
C LEU A 610 -10.00 -0.88 28.78
N LYS A 611 -10.77 -1.98 28.79
CA LYS A 611 -12.24 -1.94 28.65
C LYS A 611 -12.93 -0.99 29.64
N PRO A 612 -12.53 -0.92 30.94
CA PRO A 612 -13.09 0.04 31.88
C PRO A 612 -12.84 1.50 31.48
N ASN A 613 -11.69 1.77 30.84
CA ASN A 613 -11.30 3.10 30.37
C ASN A 613 -11.91 3.44 29.00
N LYS A 614 -12.85 2.62 28.49
CA LYS A 614 -13.46 2.73 27.15
C LYS A 614 -12.46 2.97 26.02
N THR A 615 -11.24 2.44 26.15
CA THR A 615 -10.18 2.60 25.15
C THR A 615 -10.06 1.33 24.35
N THR A 616 -10.04 1.45 23.02
CA THR A 616 -9.94 0.27 22.15
C THR A 616 -8.88 0.44 21.08
N PHE A 617 -8.01 -0.57 20.93
CA PHE A 617 -7.12 -0.66 19.77
C PHE A 617 -7.84 -1.36 18.61
N ILE A 618 -7.77 -0.78 17.41
CA ILE A 618 -8.32 -1.33 16.17
C ILE A 618 -7.17 -1.61 15.21
N LEU A 619 -6.93 -2.89 14.92
CA LEU A 619 -5.79 -3.34 14.11
C LEU A 619 -6.16 -3.45 12.63
N HIS A 620 -5.38 -2.78 11.79
CA HIS A 620 -5.39 -2.82 10.34
C HIS A 620 -4.09 -3.46 9.84
N GLU A 621 -4.20 -4.58 9.13
CA GLU A 621 -3.04 -5.31 8.61
C GLU A 621 -2.91 -5.09 7.10
N GLU A 622 -1.76 -4.58 6.67
CA GLU A 622 -1.35 -4.58 5.29
C GLU A 622 -0.67 -5.90 4.93
N THR A 623 -1.05 -6.47 3.79
CA THR A 623 -0.37 -7.65 3.25
C THR A 623 0.79 -7.21 2.38
N THR A 624 2.01 -7.32 2.92
CA THR A 624 3.27 -7.40 2.13
C THR A 624 3.39 -8.76 1.47
#